data_AF-A0A7K4DI24-F1
#
_entry.id   AF-A0A7K4DI24-F1
#
_cell.length_a   1.000
_cell.length_b   1.000
_cell.length_c   1.000
_cell.angle_alpha   90.00
_cell.angle_beta   90.00
_cell.angle_gamma   90.00
#
_symmetry.space_group_name_H-M   'P 1'
#
loop_
_entity.id
_entity.type
_entity.pdbx_description
1 polymer ?
#
loop_
_entity_poly.entity_id
_entity_poly.type
_entity_poly.pdbx_seq_one_letter_code
_entity_poly.pdbx_strand_id
1 'polypeptide(L)'
;MRWQYYIPIFLLVLALLAVPGAAQVMPGAAPGTKYLYGNPDLSAAIAGTNEFTPGAETGLTVIISNSGLNTHKIVGSDIISHDDLPNTAKLATVTLKGDGTPFTVKADPQFVSDIPGGAARDATFIVKVADSAKPG
;
A
#
# COMPACT_ATOMS: atom_id res chain seq x y z
N MET A 1 -10.20 22.20 -65.80
CA MET A 1 -11.18 21.83 -64.74
C MET A 1 -10.61 20.93 -63.63
N ARG A 2 -9.28 20.85 -63.40
CA ARG A 2 -8.73 20.05 -62.27
C ARG A 2 -8.45 20.87 -61.00
N TRP A 3 -8.38 22.21 -61.13
CA TRP A 3 -8.11 23.11 -60.00
C TRP A 3 -9.21 23.11 -58.94
N GLN A 4 -10.46 22.90 -59.35
CA GLN A 4 -11.62 22.82 -58.47
C GLN A 4 -11.53 21.68 -57.44
N TYR A 5 -10.75 20.62 -57.72
CA TYR A 5 -10.55 19.51 -56.79
C TYR A 5 -9.37 19.74 -55.85
N TYR A 6 -8.35 20.49 -56.26
CA TYR A 6 -7.20 20.78 -55.41
C TYR A 6 -7.53 21.75 -54.29
N ILE A 7 -8.44 22.70 -54.50
CA ILE A 7 -8.87 23.66 -53.47
C ILE A 7 -9.53 22.98 -52.26
N PRO A 8 -10.55 22.10 -52.41
CA PRO A 8 -11.15 21.41 -51.26
C PRO A 8 -10.17 20.42 -50.61
N ILE A 9 -9.30 19.76 -51.38
CA ILE A 9 -8.27 18.87 -50.82
C ILE A 9 -7.26 19.68 -49.99
N PHE A 10 -6.83 20.83 -50.50
CA PHE A 10 -5.90 21.71 -49.80
C PHE A 10 -6.51 22.26 -48.51
N LEU A 11 -7.79 22.68 -48.55
CA LEU A 11 -8.52 23.10 -47.36
C LEU A 11 -8.73 21.97 -46.34
N LEU A 12 -8.94 20.74 -46.80
CA LEU A 12 -9.09 19.58 -45.93
C LEU A 12 -7.76 19.22 -45.24
N VAL A 13 -6.64 19.32 -45.96
CA VAL A 13 -5.29 19.16 -45.38
C VAL A 13 -4.97 20.28 -44.39
N LEU A 14 -5.33 21.52 -44.72
CA LEU A 14 -5.12 22.67 -43.83
C LEU A 14 -5.98 22.57 -42.56
N ALA A 15 -7.22 22.07 -42.67
CA ALA A 15 -8.08 21.80 -41.52
C ALA A 15 -7.55 20.67 -40.64
N LEU A 16 -6.92 19.64 -41.23
CA LEU A 16 -6.25 18.57 -40.47
C LEU A 16 -5.01 19.08 -39.72
N LEU A 17 -4.26 20.01 -40.31
CA LEU A 17 -3.05 20.61 -39.73
C LEU A 17 -3.35 21.74 -38.74
N ALA A 18 -4.53 22.36 -38.81
CA ALA A 18 -4.95 23.45 -37.92
C ALA A 18 -5.50 22.99 -36.57
N VAL A 19 -5.51 21.67 -36.26
CA VAL A 19 -5.82 21.18 -34.92
C VAL A 19 -4.64 21.54 -33.99
N PRO A 20 -4.78 22.53 -33.09
CA PRO A 20 -3.68 22.95 -32.24
C PRO A 20 -3.46 21.88 -31.17
N GLY A 21 -2.39 21.09 -31.30
CA GLY A 21 -1.59 20.52 -30.20
C GLY A 21 -2.23 19.62 -29.12
N ALA A 22 -3.55 19.43 -29.08
CA ALA A 22 -4.21 18.77 -27.95
C ALA A 22 -4.40 17.24 -28.12
N ALA A 23 -4.13 16.69 -29.31
CA ALA A 23 -4.37 15.27 -29.61
C ALA A 23 -3.13 14.50 -30.11
N GLN A 24 -1.94 15.12 -30.12
CA GLN A 24 -0.68 14.42 -30.39
C GLN A 24 0.06 14.00 -29.12
N VAL A 25 -0.62 13.99 -27.97
CA VAL A 25 -0.20 13.14 -26.87
C VAL A 25 -0.50 11.71 -27.33
N MET A 26 0.41 11.15 -28.13
CA MET A 26 0.64 9.72 -28.11
C MET A 26 0.59 9.33 -26.63
N PRO A 27 -0.21 8.33 -26.21
CA PRO A 27 -0.12 7.82 -24.87
C PRO A 27 1.25 7.16 -24.72
N GLY A 28 2.30 7.97 -24.68
CA GLY A 28 3.60 7.60 -24.17
C GLY A 28 3.31 7.25 -22.74
N ALA A 29 3.50 5.97 -22.45
CA ALA A 29 3.39 5.42 -21.10
C ALA A 29 3.94 6.45 -20.11
N ALA A 30 3.17 6.77 -19.07
CA ALA A 30 3.66 7.62 -18.01
C ALA A 30 5.06 7.13 -17.62
N PRO A 31 6.06 8.02 -17.52
CA PRO A 31 7.43 7.59 -17.32
C PRO A 31 7.50 6.72 -16.07
N GLY A 32 8.07 5.53 -16.22
CA GLY A 32 8.14 4.58 -15.12
C GLY A 32 9.05 5.09 -14.02
N THR A 33 8.87 4.52 -12.83
CA THR A 33 9.62 4.89 -11.63
C THR A 33 10.39 3.69 -11.11
N LYS A 34 11.69 3.88 -10.89
CA LYS A 34 12.57 2.91 -10.22
C LYS A 34 13.05 3.49 -8.90
N TYR A 35 12.63 2.90 -7.79
CA TYR A 35 13.17 3.23 -6.47
C TYR A 35 14.54 2.57 -6.30
N LEU A 36 15.52 3.36 -5.82
CA LEU A 36 16.90 2.89 -5.67
C LEU A 36 17.09 2.10 -4.39
N TYR A 37 16.40 2.52 -3.33
CA TYR A 37 16.37 1.86 -2.04
C TYR A 37 15.15 2.34 -1.25
N GLY A 38 14.83 1.56 -0.22
CA GLY A 38 13.80 1.80 0.77
C GLY A 38 13.67 0.56 1.62
N ASN A 39 13.10 0.71 2.81
CA ASN A 39 12.87 -0.39 3.72
C ASN A 39 11.50 -0.21 4.37
N PRO A 40 10.79 -1.30 4.68
CA PRO A 40 9.65 -1.22 5.58
C PRO A 40 10.10 -0.75 6.95
N ASP A 41 9.23 0.01 7.62
CA ASP A 41 9.43 0.48 8.99
C ASP A 41 8.15 0.17 9.76
N LEU A 42 8.19 -0.89 10.57
CA LEU A 42 7.01 -1.47 11.18
C LEU A 42 6.85 -1.03 12.63
N SER A 43 5.63 -0.62 12.98
CA SER A 43 5.20 -0.38 14.34
C SER A 43 3.91 -1.16 14.64
N ALA A 44 3.67 -1.44 15.91
CA ALA A 44 2.48 -2.15 16.35
C ALA A 44 1.81 -1.40 17.50
N ALA A 45 0.49 -1.33 17.48
CA ALA A 45 -0.33 -0.75 18.54
C ALA A 45 -1.53 -1.64 18.82
N ILE A 46 -1.97 -1.70 20.08
CA ILE A 46 -3.22 -2.39 20.44
C ILE A 46 -4.39 -1.45 20.16
N ALA A 47 -5.41 -1.93 19.47
CA ALA A 47 -6.63 -1.18 19.21
C ALA A 47 -7.59 -1.26 20.41
N GLY A 48 -8.32 -0.17 20.64
CA GLY A 48 -9.36 -0.09 21.67
C GLY A 48 -8.89 0.53 22.97
N THR A 49 -9.59 0.22 24.06
CA THR A 49 -9.42 0.86 25.37
C THR A 49 -8.32 0.24 26.24
N ASN A 50 -7.76 -0.91 25.83
CA ASN A 50 -6.81 -1.70 26.62
C ASN A 50 -7.32 -2.11 28.02
N GLU A 51 -8.64 -2.18 28.20
CA GLU A 51 -9.28 -2.62 29.44
C GLU A 51 -9.72 -4.08 29.33
N PHE A 52 -9.39 -4.88 30.34
CA PHE A 52 -9.63 -6.32 30.34
C PHE A 52 -10.30 -6.79 31.62
N THR A 53 -11.35 -7.60 31.49
CA THR A 53 -12.02 -8.22 32.63
C THR A 53 -11.33 -9.53 33.00
N PRO A 54 -10.95 -9.76 34.28
CA PRO A 54 -10.40 -11.04 34.72
C PRO A 54 -11.32 -12.22 34.37
N GLY A 55 -10.72 -13.32 33.89
CA GLY A 55 -11.43 -14.52 33.45
C GLY A 55 -12.06 -14.44 32.05
N ALA A 56 -12.13 -13.25 31.44
CA ALA A 56 -12.71 -13.09 30.12
C ALA A 56 -11.82 -13.67 29.01
N GLU A 57 -12.47 -14.15 27.96
CA GLU A 57 -11.83 -14.51 26.70
C GLU A 57 -12.23 -13.47 25.66
N THR A 58 -11.26 -12.74 25.12
CA THR A 58 -11.52 -11.58 24.26
C THR A 58 -10.57 -11.53 23.07
N GLY A 59 -11.02 -10.89 22.00
CA GLY A 59 -10.21 -10.59 20.83
C GLY A 59 -9.36 -9.35 21.06
N LEU A 60 -8.04 -9.52 21.07
CA LEU A 60 -7.06 -8.45 21.09
C LEU A 60 -6.64 -8.10 19.67
N THR A 61 -7.08 -6.94 19.18
CA THR A 61 -6.69 -6.46 17.86
C THR A 61 -5.40 -5.66 17.97
N VAL A 62 -4.39 -6.05 17.21
CA VAL A 62 -3.12 -5.34 17.04
C VAL A 62 -3.11 -4.74 15.64
N ILE A 63 -2.88 -3.44 15.55
CA ILE A 63 -2.70 -2.70 14.30
C ILE A 63 -1.20 -2.67 14.01
N ILE A 64 -0.81 -3.19 12.86
CA ILE A 64 0.57 -3.23 12.36
C ILE A 64 0.67 -2.19 11.25
N SER A 65 1.41 -1.12 11.51
CA SER A 65 1.58 0.00 10.58
C SER A 65 2.96 -0.02 9.96
N ASN A 66 3.05 0.23 8.65
CA ASN A 66 4.31 0.41 7.94
C ASN A 66 4.50 1.88 7.57
N SER A 67 5.41 2.59 8.23
CA SER A 67 5.76 3.98 7.94
C SER A 67 6.93 4.12 6.95
N GLY A 68 7.42 3.00 6.39
CA GLY A 68 8.59 2.99 5.51
C GLY A 68 8.40 3.85 4.27
N LEU A 69 9.41 4.63 3.90
CA LEU A 69 9.39 5.54 2.75
C LEU A 69 10.45 5.14 1.71
N ASN A 70 10.13 5.34 0.43
CA ASN A 70 11.14 5.32 -0.64
C ASN A 70 11.46 6.76 -1.05
N THR A 71 12.61 7.28 -0.63
CA THR A 71 12.97 8.69 -0.80
C THR A 71 13.82 8.97 -2.05
N HIS A 72 14.42 7.94 -2.66
CA HIS A 72 15.29 8.09 -3.83
C HIS A 72 14.79 7.25 -5.01
N LYS A 73 14.54 7.92 -6.13
CA LYS A 73 13.99 7.30 -7.34
C LYS A 73 14.55 7.90 -8.62
N ILE A 74 14.55 7.12 -9.68
CA ILE A 74 14.77 7.55 -11.06
C ILE A 74 13.44 7.46 -11.79
N VAL A 75 13.13 8.45 -12.62
CA VAL A 75 11.94 8.50 -13.45
C VAL A 75 12.38 8.62 -14.91
N GLY A 76 11.86 7.76 -15.79
CA GLY A 76 12.30 7.68 -17.18
C GLY A 76 11.28 6.99 -18.07
N SER A 77 11.26 7.34 -19.35
CA SER A 77 10.34 6.74 -20.34
C SER A 77 10.71 5.31 -20.74
N ASP A 78 11.95 4.91 -20.49
CA ASP A 78 12.50 3.56 -20.68
C ASP A 78 12.42 2.69 -19.42
N ILE A 79 11.93 3.25 -18.30
CA ILE A 79 11.77 2.55 -17.04
C ILE A 79 10.40 1.89 -16.99
N ILE A 80 10.39 0.62 -16.58
CA ILE A 80 9.17 -0.11 -16.25
C ILE A 80 8.99 -0.01 -14.73
N SER A 81 7.86 0.55 -14.28
CA SER A 81 7.49 0.57 -12.86
C SER A 81 7.24 -0.86 -12.38
N HIS A 82 7.72 -1.18 -11.20
CA HIS A 82 7.44 -2.45 -10.54
C HIS A 82 6.40 -2.25 -9.44
N ASP A 83 5.49 -3.21 -9.30
CA ASP A 83 4.43 -3.16 -8.27
C ASP A 83 4.99 -3.39 -6.87
N ASP A 84 6.09 -4.15 -6.75
CA ASP A 84 6.75 -4.36 -5.47
C ASP A 84 7.72 -3.22 -5.16
N LEU A 85 7.32 -2.41 -4.19
CA LEU A 85 8.15 -1.32 -3.72
C LEU A 85 9.14 -1.79 -2.63
N PRO A 86 10.36 -1.23 -2.57
CA PRO A 86 11.36 -1.62 -1.56
C PRO A 86 10.89 -1.43 -0.10
N ASN A 87 10.00 -0.47 0.15
CA ASN A 87 9.40 -0.24 1.46
C ASN A 87 8.22 -1.16 1.81
N THR A 88 7.84 -2.11 0.95
CA THR A 88 6.75 -3.04 1.26
C THR A 88 7.25 -4.15 2.20
N ALA A 89 6.58 -4.32 3.33
CA ALA A 89 6.80 -5.49 4.18
C ALA A 89 6.08 -6.69 3.55
N LYS A 90 6.83 -7.62 2.96
CA LYS A 90 6.26 -8.76 2.24
C LYS A 90 5.96 -9.94 3.15
N LEU A 91 4.84 -10.61 2.87
CA LEU A 91 4.41 -11.85 3.51
C LEU A 91 4.44 -11.76 5.04
N ALA A 92 3.95 -10.64 5.58
CA ALA A 92 4.06 -10.37 7.00
C ALA A 92 3.23 -11.37 7.80
N THR A 93 3.85 -11.89 8.86
CA THR A 93 3.22 -12.77 9.85
C THR A 93 3.45 -12.16 11.22
N VAL A 94 2.38 -12.07 12.01
CA VAL A 94 2.37 -11.41 13.31
C VAL A 94 2.14 -12.46 14.39
N THR A 95 2.98 -12.44 15.42
CA THR A 95 2.83 -13.31 16.57
C THR A 95 2.73 -12.47 17.81
N LEU A 96 1.65 -12.64 18.56
CA LEU A 96 1.54 -12.11 19.92
C LEU A 96 2.16 -13.11 20.89
N LYS A 97 3.29 -12.75 21.50
CA LYS A 97 3.92 -13.56 22.54
C LYS A 97 3.42 -13.10 23.90
N GLY A 98 2.83 -14.03 24.66
CA GLY A 98 2.65 -13.84 26.10
C GLY A 98 3.90 -14.30 26.83
N ASP A 99 4.41 -13.50 27.76
CA ASP A 99 5.54 -13.84 28.63
C ASP A 99 5.10 -14.34 30.02
N GLY A 100 3.77 -14.43 30.27
CA GLY A 100 3.22 -15.00 31.50
C GLY A 100 1.82 -14.49 31.83
N THR A 101 1.42 -14.67 33.08
CA THR A 101 0.17 -14.06 33.60
C THR A 101 0.28 -12.54 33.61
N PRO A 102 -0.77 -11.81 33.21
CA PRO A 102 -2.17 -12.24 33.27
C PRO A 102 -2.80 -12.71 31.95
N PHE A 103 -2.07 -12.83 30.84
CA PHE A 103 -2.67 -13.20 29.55
C PHE A 103 -2.15 -14.53 29.02
N THR A 104 -3.06 -15.41 28.61
CA THR A 104 -2.74 -16.57 27.79
C THR A 104 -3.19 -16.31 26.36
N VAL A 105 -2.24 -16.25 25.43
CA VAL A 105 -2.55 -16.14 23.99
C VAL A 105 -2.94 -17.53 23.48
N LYS A 106 -4.15 -17.65 22.93
CA LYS A 106 -4.67 -18.90 22.37
C LYS A 106 -4.58 -18.96 20.84
N ALA A 107 -4.17 -17.87 20.21
CA ALA A 107 -4.09 -17.75 18.77
C ALA A 107 -2.69 -18.08 18.26
N ASP A 108 -2.64 -18.81 17.15
CA ASP A 108 -1.44 -19.03 16.36
C ASP A 108 -0.96 -17.72 15.70
N PRO A 109 0.29 -17.68 15.20
CA PRO A 109 0.75 -16.59 14.34
C PRO A 109 -0.22 -16.30 13.20
N GLN A 110 -0.52 -15.02 12.97
CA GLN A 110 -1.45 -14.58 11.94
C GLN A 110 -0.73 -14.04 10.73
N PHE A 111 -1.03 -14.62 9.57
CA PHE A 111 -0.58 -14.08 8.29
C PHE A 111 -1.44 -12.86 7.92
N VAL A 112 -0.80 -11.71 7.70
CA VAL A 112 -1.48 -10.43 7.38
C VAL A 112 -1.15 -9.90 5.98
N SER A 113 -0.57 -10.76 5.13
CA SER A 113 -0.17 -10.44 3.76
C SER A 113 0.90 -9.36 3.66
N ASP A 114 1.04 -8.75 2.49
CA ASP A 114 1.95 -7.64 2.24
C ASP A 114 1.38 -6.35 2.86
N ILE A 115 2.27 -5.55 3.48
CA ILE A 115 1.97 -4.24 4.05
C ILE A 115 2.77 -3.18 3.29
N PRO A 116 2.15 -2.47 2.32
CA PRO A 116 2.81 -1.36 1.64
C PRO A 116 3.25 -0.26 2.60
N GLY A 117 4.29 0.50 2.26
CA GLY A 117 4.63 1.70 3.03
C GLY A 117 3.49 2.71 3.02
N GLY A 118 3.18 3.29 4.17
CA GLY A 118 2.02 4.15 4.43
C GLY A 118 0.72 3.40 4.72
N ALA A 119 0.73 2.06 4.78
CA ALA A 119 -0.45 1.24 5.07
C ALA A 119 -0.40 0.58 6.45
N ALA A 120 -1.55 0.06 6.88
CA ALA A 120 -1.68 -0.76 8.08
C ALA A 120 -2.52 -2.02 7.83
N ARG A 121 -2.33 -3.01 8.70
CA ARG A 121 -3.10 -4.26 8.77
C ARG A 121 -3.43 -4.61 10.21
N ASP A 122 -4.56 -5.26 10.40
CA ASP A 122 -5.01 -5.72 11.71
C ASP A 122 -4.74 -7.21 11.87
N ALA A 123 -4.27 -7.60 13.06
CA ALA A 123 -4.16 -8.99 13.50
C ALA A 123 -4.93 -9.15 14.81
N THR A 124 -5.89 -10.08 14.87
CA THR A 124 -6.78 -10.25 16.02
C THR A 124 -6.48 -11.56 16.75
N PHE A 125 -5.88 -11.47 17.92
CA PHE A 125 -5.51 -12.63 18.73
C PHE A 125 -6.56 -12.90 19.80
N ILE A 126 -7.02 -14.14 19.91
CA ILE A 126 -7.84 -14.55 21.06
C ILE A 126 -6.93 -14.71 22.27
N VAL A 127 -7.22 -13.95 23.32
CA VAL A 127 -6.50 -13.99 24.59
C VAL A 127 -7.46 -14.34 25.73
N LYS A 128 -6.99 -15.16 26.66
CA LYS A 128 -7.66 -15.40 27.94
C LYS A 128 -6.97 -14.60 29.03
N VAL A 129 -7.75 -13.76 29.73
CA VAL A 129 -7.30 -13.06 30.93
C VAL A 129 -7.38 -14.04 32.11
N ALA A 130 -6.34 -14.09 32.92
CA ALA A 130 -6.33 -14.93 34.12
C ALA A 130 -7.42 -14.47 35.11
N ASP A 131 -8.05 -15.41 35.80
CA ASP A 131 -9.06 -15.10 36.83
C ASP A 131 -8.44 -14.34 38.02
N SER A 132 -7.13 -14.51 38.24
CA SER A 132 -6.34 -13.83 39.28
C SER A 132 -5.81 -12.47 38.86
N ALA A 133 -6.10 -12.01 37.64
CA ALA A 133 -5.66 -10.71 37.15
C ALA A 133 -6.28 -9.59 38.01
N LYS A 134 -5.47 -8.59 38.35
CA LYS A 134 -5.98 -7.38 39.00
C LYS A 134 -6.65 -6.49 37.94
N PRO A 135 -7.79 -5.86 38.23
CA PRO A 135 -8.37 -4.85 37.37
C PRO A 135 -7.37 -3.71 37.14
N GLY A 136 -7.31 -3.20 35.92
CA GLY A 136 -6.42 -2.13 35.49
C GLY A 136 -6.73 -1.72 34.07
#